data_AF-A0A532U6M2-F1
#
_entry.id   AF-A0A532U6M2-F1
#
_cell.length_a   1.000
_cell.length_b   1.000
_cell.length_c   1.000
_cell.angle_alpha   90.00
_cell.angle_beta   90.00
_cell.angle_gamma   90.00
#
_symmetry.space_group_name_H-M   'P 1'
#
loop_
_entity.id
_entity.type
_entity.pdbx_description
1 polymer ?
#
loop_
_entity_poly.entity_id
_entity_poly.type
_entity_poly.pdbx_seq_one_letter_code
_entity_poly.pdbx_strand_id
1 'polypeptide(L)'
;METINQEALNRVRDKQFLDINEATAIFECSRSTIHRLCQKGLVYAYKEPMGGGTKMKWAISKQGLLDYYNARKEGAKRRGLQMRVWPRDIPKEWLTMREAVEVTGWGKDAIGRWCREGLVKAERRSNCWFLEPRQLINFTKKAPDGWATTAEARKITRLTRARLSKLALEGKLEARKAAGRWHFRKESLAAHMRRREKYMPKDYRRQEARGS
;
A
#
# COMPACT_ATOMS: atom_id res chain seq x y z
N MET A 1 -0.78 26.41 27.02
CA MET A 1 0.13 25.73 26.08
C MET A 1 0.58 24.46 26.78
N GLU A 2 0.62 23.31 26.11
CA GLU A 2 1.06 22.06 26.73
C GLU A 2 2.59 22.16 26.95
N THR A 3 3.04 22.13 28.22
CA THR A 3 4.45 22.23 28.62
C THR A 3 5.05 20.84 28.83
N ILE A 4 6.32 20.65 28.43
CA ILE A 4 7.05 19.40 28.68
C ILE A 4 7.72 19.52 30.04
N ASN A 5 7.38 18.63 30.96
CA ASN A 5 8.02 18.50 32.25
C ASN A 5 9.40 17.83 32.09
N GLN A 6 10.45 18.66 32.08
CA GLN A 6 11.83 18.21 31.85
C GLN A 6 12.34 17.30 32.98
N GLU A 7 11.87 17.50 34.20
CA GLU A 7 12.25 16.64 35.33
C GLU A 7 11.69 15.22 35.14
N ALA A 8 10.41 15.10 34.80
CA ALA A 8 9.79 13.82 34.49
C ALA A 8 10.44 13.14 33.27
N LEU A 9 10.81 13.92 32.24
CA LEU A 9 11.51 13.41 31.05
C LEU A 9 12.89 12.84 31.40
N ASN A 10 13.63 13.52 32.27
CA ASN A 10 14.95 13.07 32.72
C ASN A 10 14.88 11.77 33.53
N ARG A 11 13.82 11.53 34.31
CA ARG A 11 13.61 10.28 35.06
C ARG A 11 13.46 9.04 34.16
N VAL A 12 13.05 9.23 32.90
CA VAL A 12 12.87 8.15 31.90
C VAL A 12 13.82 8.30 30.71
N ARG A 13 14.99 8.92 30.94
CA ARG A 13 15.97 9.21 29.88
C ARG A 13 16.37 7.98 29.07
N ASP A 14 16.52 6.83 29.72
CA ASP A 14 16.98 5.60 29.07
C ASP A 14 15.85 4.78 28.42
N LYS A 15 14.58 5.13 28.71
CA LYS A 15 13.44 4.40 28.16
C LYS A 15 13.12 4.84 26.73
N GLN A 16 13.01 3.89 25.81
CA GLN A 16 12.53 4.16 24.45
C GLN A 16 11.00 4.26 24.38
N PHE A 17 10.31 3.47 25.22
CA PHE A 17 8.86 3.43 25.31
C PHE A 17 8.40 3.85 26.69
N LEU A 18 7.28 4.57 26.72
CA LEU A 18 6.61 5.07 27.91
C LEU A 18 5.28 4.37 28.07
N ASP A 19 4.88 4.13 29.32
CA ASP A 19 3.48 3.84 29.59
C ASP A 19 2.61 5.12 29.53
N ILE A 20 1.29 4.96 29.65
CA ILE A 20 0.36 6.10 29.62
C ILE A 20 0.61 7.07 30.77
N ASN A 21 0.93 6.57 31.97
CA ASN A 21 1.11 7.43 33.14
C ASN A 21 2.39 8.26 33.01
N GLU A 22 3.49 7.64 32.56
CA GLU A 22 4.75 8.29 32.25
C GLU A 22 4.56 9.36 31.17
N ALA A 23 3.85 9.03 30.08
CA ALA A 23 3.52 10.00 29.04
C ALA A 23 2.69 11.17 29.59
N THR A 24 1.66 10.91 30.41
CA THR A 24 0.87 12.00 31.00
C THR A 24 1.67 12.89 31.94
N ALA A 25 2.63 12.33 32.69
CA ALA A 25 3.49 13.08 33.60
C ALA A 25 4.47 13.99 32.83
N ILE A 26 5.04 13.49 31.73
CA ILE A 26 6.02 14.24 30.92
C ILE A 26 5.35 15.36 30.13
N PHE A 27 4.20 15.07 29.51
CA PHE A 27 3.55 16.00 28.57
C PHE A 27 2.42 16.81 29.22
N GLU A 28 2.27 16.72 30.54
CA GLU A 28 1.30 17.44 31.37
C GLU A 28 -0.11 17.45 30.75
N CYS A 29 -0.55 16.28 30.29
CA CYS A 29 -1.80 16.13 29.56
C CYS A 29 -2.65 14.97 30.10
N SER A 30 -3.94 14.98 29.75
CA SER A 30 -4.86 13.93 30.22
C SER A 30 -4.53 12.56 29.62
N ARG A 31 -4.79 11.49 30.38
CA ARG A 31 -4.70 10.10 29.89
C ARG A 31 -5.51 9.89 28.61
N SER A 32 -6.69 10.51 28.53
CA SER A 32 -7.58 10.48 27.36
C SER A 32 -6.93 11.11 26.12
N THR A 33 -6.12 12.15 26.29
CA THR A 33 -5.36 12.76 25.20
C THR A 33 -4.35 11.76 24.64
N ILE A 34 -3.51 11.18 25.50
CA ILE A 34 -2.51 10.18 25.11
C ILE A 34 -3.18 8.96 24.44
N HIS A 35 -4.27 8.45 25.02
CA HIS A 35 -5.05 7.36 24.44
C HIS A 35 -5.52 7.69 23.02
N ARG A 36 -6.05 8.90 22.82
CA ARG A 36 -6.54 9.35 21.52
C ARG A 36 -5.40 9.47 20.50
N LEU A 37 -4.22 9.93 20.91
CA LEU A 37 -3.04 9.98 20.03
C LEU A 37 -2.64 8.58 19.56
N CYS A 38 -2.63 7.61 20.48
CA CYS A 38 -2.32 6.22 20.18
C CYS A 38 -3.37 5.59 19.24
N GLN A 39 -4.67 5.74 19.57
CA GLN A 39 -5.77 5.19 18.77
C GLN A 39 -5.84 5.79 17.36
N LYS A 40 -5.54 7.08 17.21
CA LYS A 40 -5.50 7.75 15.90
C LYS A 40 -4.20 7.49 15.13
N GLY A 41 -3.23 6.78 15.72
CA GLY A 41 -1.93 6.52 15.11
C GLY A 41 -1.11 7.79 14.85
N LEU A 42 -1.31 8.83 15.66
CA LEU A 42 -0.54 10.09 15.60
C LEU A 42 0.84 9.94 16.24
N VAL A 43 0.99 8.93 17.09
CA VAL A 43 2.25 8.54 17.72
C VAL A 43 2.40 7.03 17.62
N TYR A 44 3.63 6.56 17.47
CA TYR A 44 3.90 5.12 17.44
C TYR A 44 3.63 4.53 18.83
N ALA A 45 2.74 3.55 18.90
CA ALA A 45 2.40 2.84 20.12
C ALA A 45 1.93 1.42 19.82
N TYR A 46 2.20 0.50 20.74
CA TYR A 46 1.69 -0.88 20.69
C TYR A 46 1.19 -1.31 22.06
N LYS A 47 0.49 -2.44 22.11
CA LYS A 47 0.01 -3.03 23.36
C LYS A 47 0.92 -4.19 23.77
N GLU A 48 1.44 -4.15 24.98
CA GLU A 48 2.25 -5.21 25.58
C GLU A 48 1.47 -5.90 26.71
N PRO A 49 1.60 -7.24 26.86
CA PRO A 49 0.94 -7.96 27.94
C PRO A 49 1.55 -7.58 29.30
N MET A 50 0.70 -7.34 30.29
CA MET A 50 1.12 -7.28 31.69
C MET A 50 1.26 -8.70 32.22
N GLY A 51 2.23 -8.93 33.12
CA GLY A 51 2.48 -10.24 33.72
C GLY A 51 1.18 -10.91 34.17
N GLY A 52 0.84 -12.04 33.54
CA GLY A 52 -0.47 -12.71 33.68
C GLY A 52 -1.35 -12.73 32.43
N GLY A 53 -0.92 -12.15 31.30
CA GLY A 53 -1.45 -12.44 29.95
C GLY A 53 -2.79 -11.80 29.57
N THR A 54 -3.69 -11.53 30.53
CA THR A 54 -5.04 -11.05 30.22
C THR A 54 -5.13 -9.53 30.07
N LYS A 55 -4.28 -8.77 30.78
CA LYS A 55 -4.30 -7.31 30.74
C LYS A 55 -3.20 -6.79 29.82
N MET A 56 -3.56 -5.86 28.93
CA MET A 56 -2.62 -5.20 28.02
C MET A 56 -2.36 -3.77 28.50
N LYS A 57 -1.11 -3.33 28.48
CA LYS A 57 -0.73 -1.92 28.67
C LYS A 57 -0.20 -1.33 27.37
N TRP A 58 -0.28 -0.01 27.24
CA TRP A 58 0.28 0.69 26.09
C TRP A 58 1.76 0.95 26.31
N ALA A 59 2.58 0.62 25.31
CA ALA A 59 3.95 1.04 25.17
C ALA A 59 4.01 2.10 24.05
N ILE A 60 4.35 3.34 24.41
CA ILE A 60 4.24 4.52 23.54
C ILE A 60 5.63 5.05 23.26
N SER A 61 5.97 5.31 21.99
CA SER A 61 7.28 5.85 21.63
C SER A 61 7.52 7.21 22.28
N LYS A 62 8.57 7.30 23.11
CA LYS A 62 9.00 8.56 23.72
C LYS A 62 9.32 9.61 22.66
N GLN A 63 10.12 9.22 21.68
CA GLN A 63 10.51 10.12 20.58
C GLN A 63 9.30 10.54 19.76
N GLY A 64 8.38 9.62 19.48
CA GLY A 64 7.17 9.96 18.72
C GLY A 64 6.27 10.98 19.40
N LEU A 65 6.15 10.91 20.73
CA LEU A 65 5.45 11.94 21.49
C LEU A 65 6.20 13.28 21.47
N LEU A 66 7.52 13.28 21.67
CA LEU A 66 8.33 14.51 21.59
C LEU A 66 8.18 15.19 20.22
N ASP A 67 8.32 14.42 19.14
CA ASP A 67 8.16 14.91 17.76
C ASP A 67 6.75 15.51 17.57
N TYR A 68 5.70 14.84 18.05
CA TYR A 68 4.32 15.32 17.98
C TYR A 68 4.12 16.66 18.71
N TYR A 69 4.63 16.78 19.94
CA TYR A 69 4.47 17.98 20.75
C TYR A 69 5.30 19.16 20.24
N ASN A 70 6.53 18.92 19.77
CA ASN A 70 7.37 19.95 19.17
C ASN A 70 6.72 20.52 17.89
N ALA A 71 6.22 19.66 17.01
CA ALA A 71 5.51 20.10 15.80
C ALA A 71 4.27 20.96 16.13
N ARG A 72 3.57 20.65 17.22
CA ARG A 72 2.43 21.44 17.69
C ARG A 72 2.84 22.80 18.25
N LYS A 73 3.99 22.87 18.94
CA LYS A 73 4.57 24.11 19.49
C LYS A 73 5.00 25.07 18.37
N GLU A 74 5.53 24.54 17.28
CA GLU A 74 5.95 25.30 16.09
C GLU A 74 4.78 25.81 15.24
N GLY A 75 3.53 25.64 15.68
CA GLY A 75 2.37 26.18 14.99
C GLY A 75 2.02 25.44 13.70
N ALA A 76 2.50 24.20 13.51
CA ALA A 76 2.10 23.36 12.39
C ALA A 76 0.58 23.20 12.40
N LYS A 77 -0.11 23.90 11.48
CA LYS A 77 -1.57 23.86 11.37
C LYS A 77 -2.02 22.41 11.16
N ARG A 78 -3.13 22.02 11.80
CA ARG A 78 -3.83 20.72 11.71
C ARG A 78 -4.13 20.22 10.27
N ARG A 79 -3.82 21.00 9.22
CA ARG A 79 -4.03 20.65 7.83
C ARG A 79 -2.69 20.28 7.19
N GLY A 80 -2.37 18.99 7.17
CA GLY A 80 -1.38 18.45 6.23
C GLY A 80 -0.23 17.65 6.83
N LEU A 81 0.17 17.91 8.08
CA LEU A 81 1.15 17.03 8.75
C LEU A 81 0.44 15.75 9.21
N GLN A 82 0.37 14.75 8.33
CA GLN A 82 0.26 13.35 8.76
C GLN A 82 1.57 12.97 9.47
N MET A 83 1.74 13.45 10.70
CA MET A 83 2.71 12.93 11.67
C MET A 83 2.24 11.54 12.07
N ARG A 84 2.38 10.57 11.16
CA ARG A 84 2.54 9.17 11.55
C ARG A 84 4.00 9.04 11.87
N VAL A 85 4.34 8.99 13.15
CA VAL A 85 5.68 8.62 13.59
C VAL A 85 5.88 7.18 13.12
N TRP A 86 6.53 7.02 11.98
CA TRP A 86 6.92 5.72 11.45
C TRP A 86 8.03 5.15 12.35
N PRO A 87 8.09 3.83 12.58
CA PRO A 87 9.27 3.21 13.16
C PRO A 87 10.51 3.66 12.36
N ARG A 88 11.49 4.30 13.02
CA ARG A 88 12.75 4.73 12.38
C ARG A 88 13.57 3.55 11.83
N ASP A 89 13.17 2.31 12.16
CA ASP A 89 13.84 1.07 11.77
C ASP A 89 13.32 0.50 10.44
N ILE A 90 12.45 1.22 9.72
CA ILE A 90 12.09 0.85 8.34
C ILE A 90 13.28 1.26 7.48
N PRO A 91 13.99 0.31 6.83
CA PRO A 91 14.99 0.68 5.85
C PRO A 91 14.28 1.53 4.81
N LYS A 92 14.85 2.69 4.45
CA LYS A 92 14.30 3.66 3.49
C LYS A 92 13.96 3.05 2.11
N GLU A 93 14.35 1.80 1.91
CA GLU A 93 14.16 0.96 0.75
C GLU A 93 12.80 0.26 0.69
N TRP A 94 12.00 0.18 1.76
CA TRP A 94 10.70 -0.52 1.74
C TRP A 94 9.54 0.45 1.50
N LEU A 95 8.62 0.06 0.62
CA LEU A 95 7.39 0.81 0.35
C LEU A 95 6.30 0.42 1.33
N THR A 96 5.59 1.42 1.83
CA THR A 96 4.31 1.23 2.52
C THR A 96 3.23 0.82 1.52
N MET A 97 2.11 0.26 2.01
CA MET A 97 0.94 -0.01 1.16
C MET A 97 0.44 1.21 0.38
N ARG A 98 0.56 2.41 0.94
CA ARG A 98 0.14 3.63 0.26
C ARG A 98 1.07 3.95 -0.90
N GLU A 99 2.38 3.96 -0.65
CA GLU A 99 3.38 4.21 -1.69
C GLU A 99 3.34 3.12 -2.76
N ALA A 100 3.12 1.86 -2.37
CA ALA A 100 2.91 0.76 -3.30
C ALA A 100 1.72 1.00 -4.24
N VAL A 101 0.61 1.54 -3.74
CA VAL A 101 -0.54 1.94 -4.58
C VAL A 101 -0.17 3.09 -5.52
N GLU A 102 0.55 4.09 -5.02
CA GLU A 102 0.96 5.26 -5.83
C GLU A 102 1.95 4.86 -6.95
N VAL A 103 2.93 4.02 -6.63
CA VAL A 103 3.94 3.54 -7.59
C VAL A 103 3.32 2.58 -8.62
N THR A 104 2.44 1.69 -8.17
CA THR A 104 1.96 0.60 -9.02
C THR A 104 0.58 0.84 -9.61
N GLY A 105 -0.19 1.80 -9.12
CA GLY A 105 -1.57 2.06 -9.52
C GLY A 105 -2.55 0.90 -9.26
N TRP A 106 -2.16 -0.11 -8.48
CA TRP A 106 -3.03 -1.20 -8.06
C TRP A 106 -3.71 -0.87 -6.73
N GLY A 107 -4.95 -1.33 -6.56
CA GLY A 107 -5.69 -1.14 -5.31
C GLY A 107 -5.04 -1.86 -4.13
N LYS A 108 -5.25 -1.33 -2.92
CA LYS A 108 -4.71 -1.90 -1.67
C LYS A 108 -5.08 -3.37 -1.48
N ASP A 109 -6.28 -3.78 -1.87
CA ASP A 109 -6.72 -5.17 -1.70
C ASP A 109 -5.97 -6.14 -2.61
N ALA A 110 -5.65 -5.72 -3.83
CA ALA A 110 -4.87 -6.54 -4.76
C ALA A 110 -3.44 -6.73 -4.26
N ILE A 111 -2.79 -5.62 -3.85
CA ILE A 111 -1.45 -5.66 -3.28
C ILE A 111 -1.42 -6.47 -1.98
N GLY A 112 -2.40 -6.27 -1.10
CA GLY A 112 -2.51 -7.01 0.16
C GLY A 112 -2.81 -8.50 -0.02
N ARG A 113 -3.46 -8.88 -1.13
CA ARG A 113 -3.58 -10.30 -1.52
C ARG A 113 -2.22 -10.87 -1.92
N TRP A 114 -1.46 -10.17 -2.76
CA TRP A 114 -0.13 -10.62 -3.18
C TRP A 114 0.85 -10.78 -2.01
N CYS A 115 0.76 -9.91 -1.00
CA CYS A 115 1.54 -10.06 0.22
C CYS A 115 1.15 -11.31 1.00
N ARG A 116 -0.16 -11.60 1.14
CA ARG A 116 -0.66 -12.79 1.86
C ARG A 116 -0.31 -14.10 1.16
N GLU A 117 -0.33 -14.08 -0.17
CA GLU A 117 0.00 -15.23 -1.02
C GLU A 117 1.51 -15.41 -1.22
N GLY A 118 2.35 -14.52 -0.67
CA GLY A 118 3.81 -14.60 -0.83
C GLY A 118 4.32 -14.34 -2.26
N LEU A 119 3.47 -13.78 -3.13
CA LEU A 119 3.82 -13.47 -4.52
C LEU A 119 4.78 -12.29 -4.62
N VAL A 120 4.72 -11.39 -3.64
CA VAL A 120 5.64 -10.27 -3.49
C VAL A 120 6.43 -10.35 -2.19
N LYS A 121 7.70 -9.94 -2.22
CA LYS A 121 8.54 -9.87 -1.04
C LYS A 121 8.01 -8.74 -0.16
N ALA A 122 7.31 -9.14 0.89
CA ALA A 122 6.65 -8.24 1.82
C ALA A 122 6.92 -8.68 3.26
N GLU A 123 7.04 -7.69 4.15
CA GLU A 123 7.20 -7.90 5.57
C GLU A 123 6.00 -7.28 6.29
N ARG A 124 5.42 -8.01 7.24
CA ARG A 124 4.35 -7.50 8.09
C ARG A 124 4.95 -7.02 9.40
N ARG A 125 4.98 -5.70 9.60
CA ARG A 125 5.38 -5.09 10.87
C ARG A 125 4.16 -4.48 11.54
N SER A 126 3.83 -4.97 12.73
CA SER A 126 2.58 -4.63 13.43
C SER A 126 1.35 -4.90 12.55
N ASN A 127 0.58 -3.86 12.21
CA ASN A 127 -0.64 -3.94 11.40
C ASN A 127 -0.47 -3.37 9.97
N CYS A 128 0.77 -3.23 9.49
CA CYS A 128 1.03 -2.70 8.15
C CYS A 128 1.94 -3.66 7.35
N TRP A 129 1.66 -3.71 6.04
CA TRP A 129 2.53 -4.36 5.07
C TRP A 129 3.57 -3.37 4.55
N PHE A 130 4.80 -3.85 4.48
CA PHE A 130 5.93 -3.20 3.86
C PHE A 130 6.39 -4.07 2.69
N LEU A 131 6.66 -3.47 1.53
CA LEU A 131 6.97 -4.18 0.29
C LEU A 131 8.31 -3.75 -0.27
N GLU A 132 9.06 -4.68 -0.83
CA GLU A 132 10.30 -4.35 -1.54
C GLU A 132 9.96 -3.75 -2.94
N PRO A 133 10.33 -2.50 -3.24
CA PRO A 133 9.94 -1.79 -4.46
C PRO A 133 10.37 -2.50 -5.74
N ARG A 134 11.61 -3.02 -5.77
CA ARG A 134 12.16 -3.70 -6.96
C ARG A 134 11.33 -4.91 -7.34
N GLN A 135 11.00 -5.72 -6.34
CA GLN A 135 10.26 -6.97 -6.54
C GLN A 135 8.80 -6.68 -6.88
N LEU A 136 8.17 -5.68 -6.25
CA LEU A 136 6.82 -5.22 -6.58
C LEU A 136 6.70 -4.68 -8.02
N ILE A 137 7.66 -3.85 -8.46
CA ILE A 137 7.69 -3.31 -9.83
C ILE A 137 7.90 -4.44 -10.84
N ASN A 138 8.78 -5.40 -10.55
CA ASN A 138 9.01 -6.54 -11.43
C ASN A 138 7.80 -7.48 -11.49
N PHE A 139 7.11 -7.67 -10.37
CA PHE A 139 5.88 -8.47 -10.31
C PHE A 139 4.76 -7.82 -11.12
N THR A 140 4.55 -6.51 -10.99
CA THR A 140 3.52 -5.78 -11.72
C THR A 140 3.79 -5.62 -13.22
N LYS A 141 5.04 -5.81 -13.66
CA LYS A 141 5.37 -5.94 -15.10
C LYS A 141 4.88 -7.27 -15.66
N LYS A 142 4.79 -8.32 -14.86
CA LYS A 142 4.20 -9.60 -15.25
C LYS A 142 2.68 -9.48 -15.15
N ALA A 143 1.96 -10.02 -16.11
CA ALA A 143 0.52 -10.12 -15.95
C ALA A 143 0.23 -11.14 -14.84
N PRO A 144 -0.67 -10.83 -13.90
CA PRO A 144 -1.13 -11.81 -12.91
C PRO A 144 -1.76 -13.01 -13.62
N ASP A 145 -1.79 -14.16 -12.94
CA ASP A 145 -2.22 -15.40 -13.58
C ASP A 145 -3.64 -15.30 -14.15
N GLY A 146 -3.85 -15.90 -15.32
CA GLY A 146 -5.08 -15.74 -16.12
C GLY A 146 -5.25 -14.39 -16.85
N TRP A 147 -4.41 -13.38 -16.58
CA TRP A 147 -4.41 -12.10 -17.30
C TRP A 147 -3.21 -12.02 -18.26
N ALA A 148 -3.37 -11.22 -19.31
CA ALA A 148 -2.35 -10.91 -20.30
C ALA A 148 -2.15 -9.39 -20.35
N THR A 149 -0.91 -8.95 -20.39
CA THR A 149 -0.56 -7.57 -20.72
C THR A 149 -0.98 -7.25 -22.15
N THR A 150 -1.05 -5.97 -22.52
CA THR A 150 -1.24 -5.56 -23.92
C THR A 150 -0.23 -6.24 -24.86
N ALA A 151 1.03 -6.39 -24.45
CA ALA A 151 2.06 -7.02 -25.28
C ALA A 151 1.76 -8.51 -25.52
N GLU A 152 1.40 -9.25 -24.47
CA GLU A 152 1.01 -10.66 -24.57
C GLU A 152 -0.29 -10.83 -25.36
N ALA A 153 -1.29 -9.97 -25.12
CA ALA A 153 -2.55 -9.98 -25.86
C ALA A 153 -2.35 -9.77 -27.36
N ARG A 154 -1.40 -8.91 -27.76
CA ARG A 154 -1.00 -8.74 -29.16
C ARG A 154 -0.37 -10.02 -29.73
N LYS A 155 0.48 -10.71 -28.97
CA LYS A 155 1.07 -11.99 -29.40
C LYS A 155 -0.01 -13.06 -29.60
N ILE A 156 -0.97 -13.15 -28.69
CA ILE A 156 -2.08 -14.13 -28.73
C ILE A 156 -3.04 -13.85 -29.89
N THR A 157 -3.47 -12.60 -30.04
CA THR A 157 -4.56 -12.26 -30.98
C THR A 157 -4.07 -11.75 -32.34
N ARG A 158 -2.79 -11.36 -32.44
CA ARG A 158 -2.20 -10.63 -33.56
C ARG A 158 -2.90 -9.29 -33.87
N LEU A 159 -3.66 -8.74 -32.92
CA LEU A 159 -4.34 -7.45 -33.07
C LEU A 159 -3.41 -6.29 -32.69
N THR A 160 -3.72 -5.09 -33.17
CA THR A 160 -3.02 -3.86 -32.77
C THR A 160 -3.45 -3.42 -31.36
N ARG A 161 -2.62 -2.59 -30.70
CA ARG A 161 -2.95 -2.03 -29.37
C ARG A 161 -4.24 -1.21 -29.40
N ALA A 162 -4.44 -0.42 -30.46
CA ALA A 162 -5.65 0.36 -30.64
C ALA A 162 -6.89 -0.53 -30.75
N ARG A 163 -6.81 -1.62 -31.53
CA ARG A 163 -7.93 -2.56 -31.70
C ARG A 163 -8.27 -3.28 -30.40
N LEU A 164 -7.27 -3.75 -29.66
CA LEU A 164 -7.48 -4.36 -28.34
C LEU A 164 -8.15 -3.40 -27.36
N SER A 165 -7.73 -2.13 -27.36
CA SER A 165 -8.29 -1.12 -26.47
C SER A 165 -9.75 -0.81 -26.85
N LYS A 166 -10.05 -0.71 -28.16
CA LYS A 166 -11.41 -0.56 -28.67
C LYS A 166 -12.31 -1.73 -28.27
N LEU A 167 -11.83 -2.97 -28.42
CA LEU A 167 -12.60 -4.17 -28.04
C LEU A 167 -12.87 -4.26 -26.52
N ALA A 168 -11.94 -3.80 -25.70
CA ALA A 168 -12.15 -3.68 -24.25
C ALA A 168 -13.22 -2.62 -23.92
N LEU A 169 -13.17 -1.45 -24.55
CA LEU A 169 -14.16 -0.39 -24.35
C LEU A 169 -15.56 -0.80 -24.82
N GLU A 170 -15.64 -1.59 -25.90
CA GLU A 170 -16.89 -2.18 -26.41
C GLU A 170 -17.40 -3.35 -25.55
N GLY A 171 -16.69 -3.75 -24.47
CA GLY A 171 -17.07 -4.89 -23.63
C GLY A 171 -16.91 -6.26 -24.30
N LYS A 172 -16.34 -6.32 -25.50
CA LYS A 172 -16.14 -7.58 -26.25
C LYS A 172 -14.99 -8.43 -25.71
N LEU A 173 -14.06 -7.78 -24.99
CA LEU A 173 -12.98 -8.41 -24.24
C LEU A 173 -13.09 -8.02 -22.78
N GLU A 174 -12.96 -9.01 -21.90
CA GLU A 174 -12.86 -8.79 -20.47
C GLU A 174 -11.48 -8.18 -20.18
N ALA A 175 -11.47 -6.91 -19.79
CA ALA A 175 -10.26 -6.14 -19.59
C ALA A 175 -10.38 -5.22 -18.38
N ARG A 176 -9.26 -4.96 -17.72
CA ARG A 176 -9.15 -4.00 -16.62
C ARG A 176 -7.99 -3.06 -16.84
N LYS A 177 -8.15 -1.81 -16.42
CA LYS A 177 -7.09 -0.80 -16.44
C LYS A 177 -6.46 -0.72 -15.05
N ALA A 178 -5.17 -1.00 -14.96
CA ALA A 178 -4.38 -0.91 -13.73
C ALA A 178 -3.06 -0.22 -14.06
N ALA A 179 -2.64 0.77 -13.25
CA ALA A 179 -1.42 1.54 -13.51
C ALA A 179 -1.40 2.26 -14.87
N GLY A 180 -2.56 2.68 -15.40
CA GLY A 180 -2.66 3.23 -16.75
C GLY A 180 -2.42 2.21 -17.88
N ARG A 181 -2.28 0.92 -17.56
CA ARG A 181 -2.06 -0.17 -18.51
C ARG A 181 -3.28 -1.09 -18.59
N TRP A 182 -3.58 -1.55 -19.80
CA TRP A 182 -4.61 -2.54 -20.02
C TRP A 182 -4.10 -3.95 -19.71
N HIS A 183 -4.92 -4.69 -18.98
CA HIS A 183 -4.76 -6.12 -18.75
C HIS A 183 -6.02 -6.80 -19.27
N PHE A 184 -5.86 -7.89 -20.03
CA PHE A 184 -6.93 -8.63 -20.69
C PHE A 184 -7.00 -10.03 -20.12
N ARG A 185 -8.18 -10.58 -19.87
CA ARG A 185 -8.29 -11.97 -19.42
C ARG A 185 -7.93 -12.92 -20.58
N LYS A 186 -7.01 -13.85 -20.35
CA LYS A 186 -6.52 -14.80 -21.37
C LYS A 186 -7.66 -15.63 -21.98
N GLU A 187 -8.60 -16.06 -21.13
CA GLU A 187 -9.80 -16.80 -21.55
C GLU A 187 -10.68 -15.99 -22.50
N SER A 188 -10.87 -14.69 -22.20
CA SER A 188 -11.66 -13.78 -23.02
C SER A 188 -11.01 -13.55 -24.39
N LEU A 189 -9.67 -13.39 -24.43
CA LEU A 189 -8.91 -13.31 -25.68
C LEU A 189 -9.07 -14.58 -26.53
N ALA A 190 -8.95 -15.76 -25.92
CA ALA A 190 -9.12 -17.04 -26.61
C ALA A 190 -10.55 -17.24 -27.14
N ALA A 191 -11.56 -16.85 -26.36
CA ALA A 191 -12.96 -16.89 -26.79
C ALA A 191 -13.25 -15.93 -27.95
N HIS A 192 -12.62 -14.75 -27.96
CA HIS A 192 -12.73 -13.81 -29.07
C HIS A 192 -12.07 -14.35 -30.34
N MET A 193 -10.90 -14.98 -30.23
CA MET A 193 -10.22 -15.59 -31.38
C MET A 193 -11.03 -16.75 -31.97
N ARG A 194 -11.63 -17.61 -31.13
CA ARG A 194 -12.54 -18.68 -31.58
C ARG A 194 -13.74 -18.13 -32.36
N ARG A 195 -14.36 -17.06 -31.85
CA ARG A 195 -15.45 -16.37 -32.56
C ARG A 195 -14.97 -15.82 -33.90
N ARG A 196 -13.82 -15.14 -33.93
CA ARG A 196 -13.26 -14.59 -35.17
C ARG A 196 -12.94 -15.67 -36.20
N GLU A 197 -12.38 -16.81 -35.78
CA GLU A 197 -12.07 -17.93 -36.66
C GLU A 197 -13.33 -18.58 -37.23
N LYS A 198 -14.42 -18.65 -36.45
CA LYS A 198 -15.72 -19.13 -36.92
C LYS A 198 -16.34 -18.27 -38.04
N TYR A 199 -16.14 -16.95 -38.00
CA TYR A 199 -16.78 -16.01 -38.93
C TYR A 199 -15.85 -15.42 -40.01
N MET A 200 -14.53 -15.68 -39.95
CA MET A 200 -13.57 -15.28 -40.98
C MET A 200 -12.70 -16.47 -41.42
N PRO A 201 -13.06 -17.15 -42.52
CA PRO A 201 -12.21 -18.12 -43.19
C PRO A 201 -10.87 -17.50 -43.61
N LYS A 202 -9.85 -18.35 -43.81
CA LYS A 202 -8.44 -17.96 -43.98
C LYS A 202 -8.18 -16.88 -45.06
N ASP A 203 -9.03 -16.78 -46.08
CA ASP A 203 -8.81 -15.91 -47.24
C ASP A 203 -9.00 -14.41 -46.96
N TYR A 204 -9.79 -14.04 -45.93
CA TYR A 204 -10.02 -12.63 -45.58
C TYR A 204 -8.84 -11.98 -44.82
N ARG A 205 -7.89 -12.76 -44.28
CA ARG A 205 -6.80 -12.25 -43.44
C ARG A 205 -5.75 -11.42 -44.19
N ARG A 206 -5.71 -11.48 -45.53
CA ARG A 206 -4.75 -10.71 -46.36
C ARG A 206 -5.10 -9.24 -46.53
N GLN A 207 -6.38 -8.86 -46.41
CA GLN A 207 -6.83 -7.49 -46.71
C GLN A 207 -6.58 -6.52 -45.54
N GLU A 208 -6.73 -6.94 -44.28
CA GLU A 208 -6.47 -6.07 -43.11
C GLU A 208 -4.97 -5.76 -42.90
N ALA A 209 -4.06 -6.61 -43.37
CA ALA A 209 -2.61 -6.39 -43.22
C ALA A 209 -2.06 -5.32 -44.19
N ARG A 210 -2.83 -4.94 -45.22
CA ARG A 210 -2.44 -3.97 -46.25
C ARG A 210 -3.09 -2.59 -46.07
N GLY A 211 -3.99 -2.43 -45.12
CA GLY A 211 -4.76 -1.20 -44.88
C GLY A 211 -4.36 -0.45 -43.61
N SER A 212 -3.06 -0.32 -43.33
CA SER A 212 -2.53 0.54 -42.25
C SER A 212 -1.34 1.33 -42.75
#